data_AF-W7D4A3-F1
#
_entry.id   AF-W7D4A3-F1
#
_cell.length_a   1.000
_cell.length_b   1.000
_cell.length_c   1.000
_cell.angle_alpha   90.00
_cell.angle_beta   90.00
_cell.angle_gamma   90.00
#
_symmetry.space_group_name_H-M   'P 1'
#
loop_
_entity.id
_entity.type
_entity.pdbx_description
1 polymer ?
#
loop_
_entity_poly.entity_id
_entity_poly.type
_entity_poly.pdbx_seq_one_letter_code
_entity_poly.pdbx_strand_id
1 'polypeptide(L)'
;MSAKKLLEKLTDVFTKDENSNFGKLFLILDENLMEIKNLLIKTEKWRDINNAEGRALNELGENVGQNRGRATDEIYRVLIRGKVARNASDGSINKMVHAIASSLNCNYSDIHIMNANDSSSSDEKEPAAIIIQKIPLDALNNVGISTNQFMQIIDSIVAGGVRVAYVSLEGTFSFSNSSNIETSEQGFADINMASGGTLGEYSHQAMITNYHCKERSV
;
A
#
# COMPACT_ATOMS: atom_id res chain seq x y z
N MET A 1 -31.68 7.82 15.14
CA MET A 1 -31.66 8.32 16.53
C MET A 1 -32.46 7.26 17.26
N SER A 2 -33.47 7.51 18.08
CA SER A 2 -34.54 6.52 18.21
C SER A 2 -35.83 7.31 18.10
N ALA A 3 -36.84 6.81 17.40
CA ALA A 3 -38.12 7.49 17.20
C ALA A 3 -38.71 8.01 18.52
N LYS A 4 -38.57 7.24 19.61
CA LYS A 4 -38.93 7.65 20.97
C LYS A 4 -38.27 8.96 21.41
N LYS A 5 -36.97 9.12 21.12
CA LYS A 5 -36.18 10.32 21.44
C LYS A 5 -36.56 11.54 20.58
N LEU A 6 -37.16 11.32 19.41
CA LEU A 6 -37.74 12.39 18.59
C LEU A 6 -39.14 12.78 19.09
N LEU A 7 -39.96 11.80 19.48
CA LEU A 7 -41.28 12.04 20.10
C LEU A 7 -41.17 12.79 21.43
N GLU A 8 -40.12 12.52 22.22
CA GLU A 8 -39.81 13.26 23.44
C GLU A 8 -39.53 14.75 23.21
N LYS A 9 -39.12 15.14 21.99
CA LYS A 9 -38.87 16.54 21.62
C LYS A 9 -40.14 17.30 21.23
N LEU A 10 -41.27 16.63 21.08
CA LEU A 10 -42.56 17.28 20.85
C LEU A 10 -43.05 17.96 22.14
N THR A 11 -43.77 19.07 21.96
CA THR A 11 -44.45 19.75 23.07
C THR A 11 -45.50 18.84 23.70
N ASP A 12 -45.79 19.03 24.98
CA ASP A 12 -46.69 18.16 25.76
C ASP A 12 -48.15 18.17 25.28
N VAL A 13 -48.49 19.05 24.32
CA VAL A 13 -49.79 19.10 23.65
C VAL A 13 -50.03 17.85 22.78
N PHE A 14 -48.97 17.19 22.31
CA PHE A 14 -49.07 16.01 21.45
C PHE A 14 -48.95 14.70 22.25
N THR A 15 -49.69 13.67 21.82
CA THR A 15 -49.59 12.32 22.38
C THR A 15 -48.27 11.65 21.97
N LYS A 16 -47.40 11.40 22.96
CA LYS A 16 -46.05 10.80 22.77
C LYS A 16 -46.10 9.27 22.79
N ASP A 17 -47.04 8.70 22.04
CA ASP A 17 -47.19 7.25 21.87
C ASP A 17 -46.79 6.85 20.44
N GLU A 18 -46.01 5.78 20.32
CA GLU A 18 -45.57 5.20 19.05
C GLU A 18 -46.75 4.71 18.20
N ASN A 19 -47.86 4.31 18.84
CA ASN A 19 -49.07 3.85 18.14
C ASN A 19 -49.94 4.99 17.59
N SER A 20 -49.68 6.24 17.98
CA SER A 20 -50.38 7.42 17.47
C SER A 20 -50.03 7.71 16.01
N ASN A 21 -50.86 8.49 15.32
CA ASN A 21 -50.55 8.91 13.94
C ASN A 21 -49.22 9.68 13.85
N PHE A 22 -48.89 10.49 14.86
CA PHE A 22 -47.60 11.15 14.96
C PHE A 22 -46.47 10.16 15.23
N GLY A 23 -46.67 9.20 16.14
CA GLY A 23 -45.74 8.09 16.39
C GLY A 23 -45.34 7.35 15.13
N LYS A 24 -46.32 6.93 14.34
CA LYS A 24 -46.11 6.26 13.04
C LYS A 24 -45.34 7.11 12.04
N LEU A 25 -45.64 8.41 11.95
CA LEU A 25 -44.90 9.33 11.08
C LEU A 25 -43.43 9.47 11.51
N PHE A 26 -43.19 9.59 12.82
CA PHE A 26 -41.84 9.70 13.37
C PHE A 26 -41.03 8.41 13.24
N LEU A 27 -41.67 7.24 13.23
CA LEU A 27 -41.01 5.97 12.94
C LEU A 27 -40.47 5.94 11.50
N ILE A 28 -41.29 6.30 10.52
CA ILE A 28 -40.87 6.42 9.11
C ILE A 28 -39.75 7.46 8.98
N LEU A 29 -39.88 8.60 9.67
CA LEU A 29 -38.85 9.64 9.65
C LEU A 29 -37.53 9.18 10.27
N ASP A 30 -37.55 8.48 11.42
CA ASP A 30 -36.34 7.99 12.08
C ASP A 30 -35.61 6.97 11.21
N GLU A 31 -36.32 6.09 10.49
CA GLU A 31 -35.72 5.15 9.53
C GLU A 31 -34.93 5.88 8.45
N ASN A 32 -35.55 6.87 7.78
CA ASN A 32 -34.89 7.67 6.76
C ASN A 32 -33.70 8.48 7.32
N LEU A 33 -33.84 9.07 8.50
CA LEU A 33 -32.76 9.81 9.16
C LEU A 33 -31.60 8.89 9.57
N MET A 34 -31.91 7.65 9.97
CA MET A 34 -30.91 6.63 10.31
C MET A 34 -30.12 6.23 9.07
N GLU A 35 -30.79 6.05 7.93
CA GLU A 35 -30.14 5.74 6.65
C GLU A 35 -29.21 6.87 6.20
N ILE A 36 -29.70 8.13 6.21
CA ILE A 36 -28.87 9.30 5.87
C ILE A 36 -27.68 9.41 6.82
N LYS A 37 -27.90 9.22 8.13
CA LYS A 37 -26.81 9.26 9.12
C LYS A 37 -25.77 8.17 8.84
N ASN A 38 -26.20 6.94 8.55
CA ASN A 38 -25.31 5.83 8.24
C ASN A 38 -24.52 6.10 6.95
N LEU A 39 -25.16 6.71 5.95
CA LEU A 39 -24.52 7.12 4.72
C LEU A 39 -23.46 8.21 4.97
N LEU A 40 -23.77 9.23 5.79
CA LEU A 40 -22.79 10.26 6.17
C LEU A 40 -21.59 9.68 6.92
N ILE A 41 -21.82 8.79 7.88
CA ILE A 41 -20.74 8.09 8.61
C ILE A 41 -19.91 7.24 7.66
N LYS A 42 -20.56 6.55 6.71
CA LYS A 42 -19.86 5.74 5.70
C LYS A 42 -18.98 6.63 4.81
N THR A 43 -19.52 7.74 4.32
CA THR A 43 -18.78 8.72 3.53
C THR A 43 -17.61 9.29 4.31
N GLU A 44 -17.80 9.65 5.59
CA GLU A 44 -16.72 10.12 6.46
C GLU A 44 -15.61 9.08 6.59
N LYS A 45 -15.96 7.82 6.87
CA LYS A 45 -14.99 6.72 6.93
C LYS A 45 -14.25 6.54 5.62
N TRP A 46 -14.96 6.61 4.49
CA TRP A 46 -14.38 6.44 3.16
C TRP A 46 -13.54 7.62 2.67
N ARG A 47 -13.48 8.73 3.42
CA ARG A 47 -12.44 9.76 3.19
C ARG A 47 -11.06 9.29 3.62
N ASP A 48 -10.99 8.31 4.54
CA ASP A 48 -9.74 7.65 4.89
C ASP A 48 -9.39 6.61 3.82
N ILE A 49 -8.19 6.76 3.26
CA ILE A 49 -7.61 5.86 2.28
C ILE A 49 -7.50 4.43 2.79
N ASN A 50 -7.48 4.16 4.09
CA ASN A 50 -7.41 2.78 4.59
C ASN A 50 -8.78 2.09 4.58
N ASN A 51 -9.87 2.87 4.59
CA ASN A 51 -11.24 2.37 4.73
C ASN A 51 -12.07 2.47 3.44
N ALA A 52 -11.66 3.31 2.48
CA ALA A 52 -12.37 3.49 1.21
C ALA A 52 -12.32 2.21 0.35
N GLU A 53 -13.35 1.87 -0.42
CA GLU A 53 -13.33 0.65 -1.25
C GLU A 53 -13.89 0.94 -2.64
N GLY A 54 -13.45 0.16 -3.63
CA GLY A 54 -13.96 0.20 -4.99
C GLY A 54 -13.95 1.61 -5.60
N ARG A 55 -15.13 2.15 -5.92
CA ARG A 55 -15.28 3.46 -6.57
C ARG A 55 -14.79 4.62 -5.72
N ALA A 56 -15.06 4.62 -4.41
CA ALA A 56 -14.63 5.72 -3.54
C ALA A 56 -13.09 5.79 -3.49
N LEU A 57 -12.42 4.64 -3.46
CA LEU A 57 -10.96 4.57 -3.53
C LEU A 57 -10.42 5.07 -4.88
N ASN A 58 -11.13 4.81 -5.99
CA ASN A 58 -10.77 5.35 -7.31
C ASN A 58 -10.83 6.87 -7.34
N GLU A 59 -11.90 7.46 -6.79
CA GLU A 59 -12.04 8.92 -6.71
C GLU A 59 -10.92 9.53 -5.87
N LEU A 60 -10.49 8.88 -4.77
CA LEU A 60 -9.30 9.31 -4.01
C LEU A 60 -8.02 9.26 -4.84
N GLY A 61 -7.82 8.22 -5.66
CA GLY A 61 -6.65 8.11 -6.52
C GLY A 61 -6.67 9.10 -7.69
N GLU A 62 -7.83 9.36 -8.29
CA GLU A 62 -8.01 10.36 -9.34
C GLU A 62 -7.66 11.77 -8.84
N ASN A 63 -8.01 12.11 -7.59
CA ASN A 63 -7.64 13.39 -6.97
C ASN A 63 -6.13 13.64 -6.92
N VAL A 64 -5.31 12.59 -6.95
CA VAL A 64 -3.84 12.70 -6.94
C VAL A 64 -3.21 12.30 -8.28
N GLY A 65 -4.04 12.06 -9.31
CA GLY A 65 -3.61 11.63 -10.64
C GLY A 65 -3.01 10.22 -10.66
N GLN A 66 -3.45 9.33 -9.76
CA GLN A 66 -3.00 7.94 -9.70
C GLN A 66 -4.04 7.01 -10.30
N ASN A 67 -3.77 6.52 -11.51
CA ASN A 67 -4.63 5.52 -12.16
C ASN A 67 -4.47 4.14 -11.52
N ARG A 68 -5.58 3.39 -11.45
CA ARG A 68 -5.60 2.04 -10.86
C ARG A 68 -4.93 0.97 -11.74
N GLY A 69 -5.21 0.99 -13.04
CA GLY A 69 -4.83 -0.12 -13.92
C GLY A 69 -5.45 -1.45 -13.46
N ARG A 70 -4.62 -2.48 -13.29
CA ARG A 70 -5.02 -3.83 -12.83
C ARG A 70 -4.75 -4.08 -11.34
N ALA A 71 -4.47 -3.03 -10.56
CA ALA A 71 -4.15 -3.16 -9.15
C ALA A 71 -5.39 -3.50 -8.30
N THR A 72 -5.21 -4.40 -7.33
CA THR A 72 -6.19 -4.64 -6.26
C THR A 72 -6.29 -3.42 -5.34
N ASP A 73 -7.31 -3.37 -4.47
CA ASP A 73 -7.50 -2.22 -3.57
C ASP A 73 -6.28 -2.04 -2.64
N GLU A 74 -5.68 -3.12 -2.15
CA GLU A 74 -4.51 -3.10 -1.26
C GLU A 74 -3.29 -2.47 -1.94
N ILE A 75 -2.97 -2.94 -3.15
CA ILE A 75 -1.86 -2.41 -3.95
C ILE A 75 -2.16 -0.95 -4.34
N TYR A 76 -3.41 -0.65 -4.69
CA TYR A 76 -3.78 0.69 -5.11
C TYR A 76 -3.67 1.71 -3.98
N ARG A 77 -3.97 1.35 -2.73
CA ARG A 77 -3.70 2.21 -1.56
C ARG A 77 -2.21 2.55 -1.43
N VAL A 78 -1.32 1.57 -1.68
CA VAL A 78 0.13 1.80 -1.65
C VAL A 78 0.56 2.76 -2.75
N LEU A 79 0.03 2.61 -3.96
CA LEU A 79 0.28 3.51 -5.09
C LEU A 79 -0.17 4.94 -4.79
N ILE A 80 -1.38 5.12 -4.26
CA ILE A 80 -1.90 6.45 -3.91
C ILE A 80 -1.04 7.09 -2.82
N ARG A 81 -0.70 6.36 -1.74
CA ARG A 81 0.19 6.88 -0.67
C ARG A 81 1.55 7.28 -1.20
N GLY A 82 2.15 6.43 -2.03
CA GLY A 82 3.42 6.72 -2.71
C GLY A 82 3.32 7.96 -3.59
N LYS A 83 2.23 8.11 -4.36
CA LYS A 83 1.99 9.27 -5.22
C LYS A 83 1.85 10.56 -4.42
N VAL A 84 1.07 10.55 -3.33
CA VAL A 84 0.92 11.70 -2.43
C VAL A 84 2.26 12.11 -1.85
N ALA A 85 3.02 11.15 -1.30
CA ALA A 85 4.31 11.43 -0.69
C ALA A 85 5.34 11.94 -1.71
N ARG A 86 5.35 11.38 -2.92
CA ARG A 86 6.18 11.85 -4.04
C ARG A 86 5.82 13.26 -4.46
N ASN A 87 4.54 13.59 -4.60
CA ASN A 87 4.09 14.93 -4.98
C ASN A 87 4.49 15.98 -3.92
N ALA A 88 4.63 15.57 -2.65
CA ALA A 88 5.10 16.42 -1.55
C ALA A 88 6.63 16.37 -1.33
N SER A 89 7.36 15.58 -2.12
CA SER A 89 8.81 15.37 -1.99
C SER A 89 9.60 16.45 -2.73
N ASP A 90 10.73 16.84 -2.16
CA ASP A 90 11.74 17.71 -2.78
C ASP A 90 12.82 16.92 -3.54
N GLY A 91 12.73 15.58 -3.56
CA GLY A 91 13.71 14.69 -4.18
C GLY A 91 14.94 14.38 -3.31
N SER A 92 15.02 14.87 -2.08
CA SER A 92 16.09 14.51 -1.14
C SER A 92 15.98 13.05 -0.67
N ILE A 93 17.09 12.46 -0.23
CA ILE A 93 17.13 11.08 0.29
C ILE A 93 16.14 10.90 1.45
N ASN A 94 16.08 11.86 2.38
CA ASN A 94 15.15 11.80 3.51
C ASN A 94 13.69 11.77 3.07
N LYS A 95 13.33 12.54 2.03
CA LYS A 95 11.97 12.51 1.49
C LYS A 95 11.68 11.25 0.67
N MET A 96 12.69 10.66 0.02
CA MET A 96 12.56 9.33 -0.60
C MET A 96 12.28 8.25 0.45
N VAL A 97 13.04 8.21 1.55
CA VAL A 97 12.77 7.32 2.69
C VAL A 97 11.34 7.54 3.19
N HIS A 98 10.93 8.79 3.35
CA HIS A 98 9.58 9.12 3.78
C HIS A 98 8.50 8.62 2.82
N ALA A 99 8.72 8.75 1.51
CA ALA A 99 7.77 8.32 0.50
C ALA A 99 7.67 6.79 0.40
N ILE A 100 8.79 6.07 0.47
CA ILE A 100 8.78 4.60 0.47
C ILE A 100 8.10 4.08 1.74
N ALA A 101 8.44 4.62 2.92
CA ALA A 101 7.84 4.24 4.18
C ALA A 101 6.33 4.50 4.21
N SER A 102 5.89 5.68 3.73
CA SER A 102 4.47 6.03 3.65
C SER A 102 3.71 5.15 2.66
N SER A 103 4.34 4.78 1.54
CA SER A 103 3.74 3.89 0.55
C SER A 103 3.52 2.50 1.13
N LEU A 104 4.55 1.90 1.75
CA LEU A 104 4.50 0.57 2.34
C LEU A 104 3.85 0.50 3.73
N ASN A 105 3.53 1.65 4.33
CA ASN A 105 3.00 1.75 5.69
C ASN A 105 3.92 1.17 6.78
N CYS A 106 5.23 1.40 6.65
CA CYS A 106 6.23 0.93 7.62
C CYS A 106 6.92 2.11 8.32
N ASN A 107 7.77 1.81 9.31
CA ASN A 107 8.53 2.85 10.01
C ASN A 107 9.70 3.34 9.13
N TYR A 108 10.03 4.62 9.24
CA TYR A 108 11.18 5.22 8.55
C TYR A 108 12.52 4.59 8.97
N SER A 109 12.63 4.17 10.23
CA SER A 109 13.85 3.53 10.75
C SER A 109 14.15 2.19 10.11
N ASP A 110 13.15 1.55 9.50
CA ASP A 110 13.31 0.26 8.83
C ASP A 110 13.83 0.41 7.39
N ILE A 111 13.92 1.64 6.88
CA ILE A 111 14.37 1.93 5.52
C ILE A 111 15.69 2.69 5.55
N HIS A 112 16.69 2.19 4.84
CA HIS A 112 17.97 2.86 4.71
C HIS A 112 18.38 3.01 3.25
N ILE A 113 18.63 4.25 2.83
CA ILE A 113 19.03 4.61 1.47
C ILE A 113 20.35 5.36 1.54
N MET A 114 21.29 5.02 0.67
CA MET A 114 22.54 5.75 0.50
C MET A 114 22.74 6.14 -0.97
N ASN A 115 23.58 7.16 -1.18
CA ASN A 115 24.07 7.50 -2.51
C ASN A 115 25.10 6.44 -2.95
N ALA A 116 24.95 5.94 -4.16
CA ALA A 116 25.91 4.98 -4.72
C ALA A 116 27.31 5.59 -4.85
N ASN A 117 27.43 6.89 -5.12
CA ASN A 117 28.73 7.55 -5.21
C ASN A 117 29.53 7.56 -3.89
N ASP A 118 28.82 7.44 -2.76
CA ASP A 118 29.40 7.46 -1.43
C ASP A 118 29.73 6.04 -0.91
N SER A 119 29.55 5.01 -1.76
CA SER A 119 29.94 3.64 -1.43
C SER A 119 31.46 3.52 -1.27
N SER A 120 31.88 2.71 -0.31
CA SER A 120 33.30 2.38 -0.08
C SER A 120 33.84 1.37 -1.11
N SER A 121 32.94 0.69 -1.82
CA SER A 121 33.19 -0.29 -2.87
C SER A 121 33.26 0.40 -4.23
N SER A 122 34.41 0.29 -4.92
CA SER A 122 34.61 0.87 -6.25
C SER A 122 33.63 0.33 -7.30
N ASP A 123 33.15 -0.92 -7.12
CA ASP A 123 32.23 -1.59 -8.06
C ASP A 123 30.77 -1.10 -7.94
N GLU A 124 30.41 -0.50 -6.81
CA GLU A 124 29.07 0.05 -6.56
C GLU A 124 29.05 1.58 -6.66
N LYS A 125 30.22 2.17 -6.91
CA LYS A 125 30.38 3.62 -6.99
C LYS A 125 29.88 4.14 -8.32
N GLU A 126 28.75 4.83 -8.28
CA GLU A 126 28.14 5.35 -9.49
C GLU A 126 27.48 6.72 -9.29
N PRO A 127 27.70 7.67 -10.23
CA PRO A 127 27.01 8.96 -10.19
C PRO A 127 25.52 8.81 -10.50
N ALA A 128 24.70 9.65 -9.87
CA ALA A 128 23.25 9.67 -10.07
C ALA A 128 22.59 8.28 -9.86
N ALA A 129 23.08 7.53 -8.88
CA ALA A 129 22.49 6.27 -8.47
C ALA A 129 22.28 6.21 -6.96
N ILE A 130 21.25 5.49 -6.53
CA ILE A 130 20.98 5.21 -5.12
C ILE A 130 21.00 3.73 -4.84
N ILE A 131 21.37 3.39 -3.62
CA ILE A 131 21.39 2.04 -3.10
C ILE A 131 20.45 2.00 -1.91
N ILE A 132 19.47 1.10 -1.96
CA ILE A 132 18.57 0.86 -0.84
C ILE A 132 19.09 -0.36 -0.09
N GLN A 133 19.71 -0.11 1.06
CA GLN A 133 20.40 -1.13 1.84
C GLN A 133 19.43 -2.03 2.61
N LYS A 134 18.32 -1.44 3.07
CA LYS A 134 17.41 -2.12 3.97
C LYS A 134 15.99 -1.67 3.69
N ILE A 135 15.12 -2.64 3.42
CA ILE A 135 13.66 -2.54 3.43
C ILE A 135 13.11 -3.82 4.07
N PRO A 136 12.12 -3.73 4.97
CA PRO A 136 11.51 -4.90 5.58
C PRO A 136 10.66 -5.68 4.56
N LEU A 137 11.03 -6.94 4.30
CA LEU A 137 10.30 -7.84 3.39
C LEU A 137 8.86 -8.07 3.87
N ASP A 138 8.63 -8.07 5.18
CA ASP A 138 7.30 -8.25 5.77
C ASP A 138 6.31 -7.17 5.31
N ALA A 139 6.77 -5.94 5.09
CA ALA A 139 5.93 -4.87 4.59
C ALA A 139 5.47 -5.12 3.15
N LEU A 140 6.30 -5.78 2.33
CA LEU A 140 5.93 -6.17 0.96
C LEU A 140 4.93 -7.32 0.97
N ASN A 141 5.18 -8.33 1.82
CA ASN A 141 4.33 -9.51 1.96
C ASN A 141 2.93 -9.16 2.47
N ASN A 142 2.83 -8.26 3.45
CA ASN A 142 1.53 -7.84 4.01
C ASN A 142 0.62 -7.16 2.99
N VAL A 143 1.20 -6.51 1.98
CA VAL A 143 0.44 -5.86 0.89
C VAL A 143 0.22 -6.83 -0.28
N GLY A 144 0.99 -7.92 -0.36
CA GLY A 144 0.93 -8.85 -1.49
C GLY A 144 1.56 -8.29 -2.77
N ILE A 145 2.56 -7.42 -2.64
CA ILE A 145 3.27 -6.82 -3.78
C ILE A 145 4.44 -7.72 -4.18
N SER A 146 4.56 -8.01 -5.48
CA SER A 146 5.72 -8.71 -6.04
C SER A 146 6.95 -7.79 -6.13
N THR A 147 8.16 -8.36 -6.14
CA THR A 147 9.42 -7.61 -6.26
C THR A 147 9.42 -6.65 -7.47
N ASN A 148 8.90 -7.09 -8.62
CA ASN A 148 8.83 -6.25 -9.82
C ASN A 148 7.92 -5.02 -9.64
N GLN A 149 6.76 -5.21 -9.02
CA GLN A 149 5.85 -4.10 -8.72
C GLN A 149 6.47 -3.16 -7.68
N PHE A 150 7.18 -3.72 -6.70
CA PHE A 150 7.89 -2.93 -5.72
C PHE A 150 8.99 -2.05 -6.36
N MET A 151 9.78 -2.61 -7.27
CA MET A 151 10.78 -1.84 -8.03
C MET A 151 10.12 -0.71 -8.83
N GLN A 152 8.98 -0.96 -9.48
CA GLN A 152 8.24 0.09 -10.19
C GLN A 152 7.76 1.21 -9.25
N ILE A 153 7.37 0.88 -8.02
CA ILE A 153 6.99 1.87 -7.01
C ILE A 153 8.19 2.72 -6.62
N ILE A 154 9.34 2.10 -6.34
CA ILE A 154 10.58 2.82 -6.01
C ILE A 154 10.99 3.73 -7.17
N ASP A 155 11.07 3.19 -8.40
CA ASP A 155 11.44 3.96 -9.59
C ASP A 155 10.53 5.16 -9.81
N SER A 156 9.25 5.03 -9.45
CA SER A 156 8.32 6.15 -9.51
C SER A 156 8.65 7.23 -8.47
N ILE A 157 9.16 6.88 -7.28
CA ILE A 157 9.46 7.80 -6.18
C ILE A 157 10.78 8.55 -6.40
N VAL A 158 11.77 7.89 -7.00
CA VAL A 158 13.11 8.44 -7.23
C VAL A 158 13.07 9.64 -8.19
N ALA A 159 13.99 10.58 -7.97
CA ALA A 159 14.12 11.76 -8.81
C ALA A 159 14.49 11.40 -10.26
N GLY A 160 13.98 12.16 -11.24
CA GLY A 160 14.30 11.93 -12.64
C GLY A 160 15.81 12.00 -12.91
N GLY A 161 16.32 11.00 -13.64
CA GLY A 161 17.75 10.89 -13.95
C GLY A 161 18.58 10.22 -12.85
N VAL A 162 17.98 9.84 -11.72
CA VAL A 162 18.62 9.00 -10.70
C VAL A 162 18.14 7.56 -10.89
N ARG A 163 19.07 6.59 -10.97
CA ARG A 163 18.71 5.17 -11.05
C ARG A 163 18.80 4.48 -9.70
N VAL A 164 17.99 3.45 -9.50
CA VAL A 164 18.16 2.52 -8.38
C VAL A 164 19.17 1.47 -8.81
N ALA A 165 20.34 1.43 -8.17
CA ALA A 165 21.38 0.48 -8.52
C ALA A 165 21.13 -0.89 -7.87
N TYR A 166 20.84 -0.87 -6.56
CA TYR A 166 20.68 -2.06 -5.75
C TYR A 166 19.59 -1.88 -4.71
N VAL A 167 18.85 -2.95 -4.46
CA VAL A 167 17.83 -3.04 -3.41
C VAL A 167 18.06 -4.31 -2.64
N SER A 168 18.31 -4.16 -1.33
CA SER A 168 18.45 -5.27 -0.41
C SER A 168 17.20 -5.36 0.46
N LEU A 169 16.53 -6.52 0.36
CA LEU A 169 15.33 -6.84 1.12
C LEU A 169 15.76 -7.67 2.33
N GLU A 170 15.44 -7.19 3.53
CA GLU A 170 15.74 -7.90 4.77
C GLU A 170 14.44 -8.46 5.36
N GLY A 171 14.46 -9.74 5.71
CA GLY A 171 13.31 -10.40 6.30
C GLY A 171 13.76 -11.60 7.14
N THR A 172 12.89 -12.02 8.04
CA THR A 172 13.08 -13.28 8.76
C THR A 172 12.21 -14.34 8.11
N PHE A 173 12.82 -15.43 7.64
CA PHE A 173 12.06 -16.61 7.25
C PHE A 173 11.55 -17.30 8.52
N SER A 174 10.24 -17.51 8.61
CA SER A 174 9.63 -18.28 9.70
C SER A 174 8.87 -19.49 9.14
N PHE A 175 8.91 -20.60 9.89
CA PHE A 175 8.19 -21.80 9.51
C PHE A 175 6.69 -21.63 9.82
N SER A 176 5.85 -22.17 8.93
CA SER A 176 4.43 -22.32 9.26
C SER A 176 4.29 -23.24 10.49
N ASN A 177 3.39 -22.91 11.41
CA ASN A 177 3.12 -23.73 12.59
C ASN A 177 2.21 -24.94 12.25
N SER A 178 2.26 -25.44 11.02
CA SER A 178 1.45 -26.59 10.60
C SER A 178 2.18 -27.90 10.89
N SER A 179 1.42 -28.92 11.26
CA SER A 179 1.93 -30.27 11.54
C SER A 179 2.16 -31.12 10.28
N ASN A 180 1.74 -30.61 9.11
CA ASN A 180 1.91 -31.30 7.84
C ASN A 180 3.23 -30.84 7.23
N ILE A 181 4.10 -31.80 6.94
CA ILE A 181 5.39 -31.54 6.31
C ILE A 181 5.12 -31.34 4.82
N GLU A 182 5.36 -30.13 4.32
CA GLU A 182 5.27 -29.81 2.90
C GLU A 182 6.44 -30.48 2.15
N THR A 183 6.14 -31.56 1.41
CA THR A 183 7.11 -32.24 0.54
C THR A 183 6.86 -31.82 -0.92
N SER A 184 7.65 -30.88 -1.43
CA SER A 184 7.62 -30.47 -2.85
C SER A 184 9.01 -30.45 -3.46
N GLU A 185 9.11 -30.58 -4.78
CA GLU A 185 10.39 -30.53 -5.50
C GLU A 185 11.14 -29.21 -5.34
N GLN A 186 10.42 -28.11 -5.07
CA GLN A 186 11.01 -26.78 -4.83
C GLN A 186 11.10 -26.41 -3.34
N GLY A 187 10.75 -27.35 -2.45
CA GLY A 187 10.75 -27.15 -1.01
C GLY A 187 12.09 -27.44 -0.34
N PHE A 188 12.09 -27.43 0.99
CA PHE A 188 13.20 -27.95 1.77
C PHE A 188 13.41 -29.44 1.51
N ALA A 189 14.66 -29.89 1.59
CA ALA A 189 14.98 -31.31 1.45
C ALA A 189 14.26 -32.13 2.54
N ASP A 190 13.70 -33.28 2.17
CA ASP A 190 13.28 -34.28 3.16
C ASP A 190 14.49 -34.89 3.89
N ILE A 191 14.26 -35.65 4.95
CA ILE A 191 15.35 -36.27 5.75
C ILE A 191 16.25 -37.18 4.90
N ASN A 192 15.74 -37.72 3.80
CA ASN A 192 16.49 -38.59 2.89
C ASN A 192 17.09 -37.84 1.69
N MET A 193 16.90 -36.52 1.58
CA MET A 193 17.31 -35.68 0.45
C MET A 193 16.82 -36.19 -0.92
N ALA A 194 15.68 -36.87 -0.95
CA ALA A 194 15.02 -37.42 -2.12
C ALA A 194 14.11 -36.40 -2.84
N SER A 195 13.64 -35.37 -2.14
CA SER A 195 12.83 -34.29 -2.72
C SER A 195 13.17 -32.93 -2.09
N GLY A 196 13.23 -31.87 -2.89
CA GLY A 196 13.54 -30.50 -2.43
C GLY A 196 15.04 -30.21 -2.36
N GLY A 197 15.44 -29.19 -1.59
CA GLY A 197 16.84 -28.94 -1.22
C GLY A 197 17.53 -27.75 -1.90
N THR A 198 16.80 -26.94 -2.67
CA THR A 198 17.36 -25.71 -3.26
C THR A 198 16.92 -24.50 -2.44
N LEU A 199 17.77 -24.05 -1.50
CA LEU A 199 17.66 -22.74 -0.87
C LEU A 199 18.52 -21.75 -1.65
N GLY A 200 17.93 -21.19 -2.70
CA GLY A 200 18.54 -20.11 -3.46
C GLY A 200 17.46 -19.23 -4.04
N GLU A 201 17.29 -18.04 -3.48
CA GLU A 201 16.73 -16.93 -4.24
C GLU A 201 17.89 -16.37 -5.09
N TYR A 202 17.82 -16.57 -6.40
CA TYR A 202 18.58 -15.73 -7.32
C TYR A 202 17.78 -14.45 -7.47
N SER A 203 18.06 -13.45 -6.63
CA SER A 203 17.49 -12.12 -6.86
C SER A 203 18.15 -11.58 -8.13
N HIS A 204 17.34 -11.40 -9.16
CA HIS A 204 17.79 -10.85 -10.43
C HIS A 204 18.40 -9.47 -10.16
N GLN A 205 19.71 -9.37 -10.36
CA GLN A 205 20.42 -8.11 -10.49
C GLN A 205 19.81 -7.39 -11.69
N ALA A 206 18.85 -6.51 -11.46
CA ALA A 206 18.26 -5.66 -12.49
C ALA A 206 19.30 -4.61 -12.91
N MET A 207 20.34 -5.07 -13.60
CA MET A 207 21.20 -4.22 -14.39
C MET A 207 20.36 -3.76 -15.58
N ILE A 208 19.62 -2.66 -15.42
CA ILE A 208 18.94 -2.01 -16.55
C ILE A 208 20.04 -1.45 -17.46
N THR A 209 20.56 -2.29 -18.35
CA THR A 209 21.39 -1.87 -19.47
C THR A 209 20.44 -1.27 -20.51
N ASN A 210 20.13 0.02 -20.38
CA ASN A 210 19.57 0.79 -21.48
C ASN A 210 20.66 0.99 -22.54
N TYR A 211 20.87 -0.03 -23.38
CA TYR A 211 21.52 0.19 -24.67
C TYR A 211 20.57 1.03 -25.54
N HIS A 212 20.80 2.33 -25.55
CA HIS A 212 20.19 3.18 -26.56
C HIS A 212 20.82 2.83 -27.92
N CYS A 213 20.05 2.09 -28.72
CA CYS A 213 20.31 1.85 -30.12
C CYS A 213 20.46 3.20 -30.84
N LYS A 214 21.66 3.49 -31.35
CA LYS A 214 21.91 4.59 -32.28
C LYS A 214 22.13 4.01 -33.68
N GLU A 215 21.06 3.48 -34.25
CA GLU A 215 20.93 3.40 -35.70
C GLU A 215 20.36 4.72 -36.21
N ARG A 216 21.20 5.52 -36.87
CA ARG A 216 20.80 6.18 -38.11
C ARG A 216 22.02 6.62 -38.90
N SER A 217 22.31 5.83 -39.93
CA SER A 217 22.82 6.27 -41.21
C SER A 217 21.87 7.31 -41.82
N VAL A 218 22.36 8.51 -42.10
CA VAL A 218 22.63 9.09 -43.44
C VAL A 218 23.69 10.16 -43.26
#